data_AF-A0A3U7XQJ3-F1
#
_entry.id   AF-A0A3U7XQJ3-F1
#
_cell.length_a   1.000
_cell.length_b   1.000
_cell.length_c   1.000
_cell.angle_alpha   90.00
_cell.angle_beta   90.00
_cell.angle_gamma   90.00
#
_symmetry.space_group_name_H-M   'P 1'
#
loop_
_entity.id
_entity.type
_entity.pdbx_description
1 polymer ?
#
loop_
_entity_poly.entity_id
_entity_poly.type
_entity_poly.pdbx_seq_one_letter_code
_entity_poly.pdbx_strand_id
1 'polypeptide(L)'
;MQVFIMRHGDAALDAASDSVRPLTPCGCDESRLMANWLKGQKVDIERVLVSPFLRAEQTLDVVGDCMNLPAQVDVLPELTPCGDVGLVSAYLQALANEEIGSVLVISHLPLVGYLVSELCPGETPPMFTTSAIANVTLDESGKGIFNWQMSPCNLKMAKAI
;
A
#
# COMPACT_ATOMS: atom_id res chain seq x y z
N MET A 1 -8.98 -4.83 -12.35
CA MET A 1 -7.65 -4.83 -11.70
C MET A 1 -7.78 -4.89 -10.18
N GLN A 2 -6.91 -5.63 -9.48
CA GLN A 2 -6.82 -5.63 -8.01
C GLN A 2 -5.82 -4.56 -7.53
N VAL A 3 -6.22 -3.68 -6.62
CA VAL A 3 -5.35 -2.65 -6.04
C VAL A 3 -5.17 -2.94 -4.56
N PHE A 4 -3.93 -3.12 -4.13
CA PHE A 4 -3.54 -3.31 -2.74
C PHE A 4 -2.89 -2.03 -2.23
N ILE A 5 -3.63 -1.25 -1.44
CA ILE A 5 -3.16 0.03 -0.89
C ILE A 5 -2.58 -0.24 0.50
N MET A 6 -1.27 -0.07 0.65
CA MET A 6 -0.53 -0.30 1.88
C MET A 6 0.00 1.01 2.45
N ARG A 7 -0.25 1.26 3.73
CA ARG A 7 0.49 2.28 4.47
C ARG A 7 1.86 1.72 4.82
N HIS A 8 2.91 2.54 4.71
CA HIS A 8 4.25 2.17 5.18
C HIS A 8 4.26 1.65 6.64
N GLY A 9 5.28 0.86 6.98
CA GLY A 9 5.50 0.34 8.33
C GLY A 9 5.82 1.43 9.37
N ASP A 10 5.84 1.06 10.65
CA ASP A 10 6.23 1.97 11.72
C ASP A 10 7.63 2.56 11.48
N ALA A 11 7.77 3.88 11.66
CA ALA A 11 8.96 4.63 11.29
C ALA A 11 9.48 5.47 12.46
N ALA A 12 10.80 5.53 12.60
CA ALA A 12 11.48 6.25 13.68
C ALA A 12 10.98 7.69 13.76
N LEU A 13 10.91 8.25 14.96
CA LEU A 13 10.45 9.63 15.16
C LEU A 13 11.52 10.66 14.79
N ASP A 14 12.79 10.31 14.95
CA ASP A 14 13.94 11.20 14.76
C ASP A 14 14.76 10.79 13.53
N ALA A 15 15.09 11.79 12.71
CA ALA A 15 15.95 11.70 11.52
C ALA A 15 16.32 13.12 11.06
N ALA A 16 17.23 13.23 10.10
CA ALA A 16 17.65 14.53 9.56
C ALA A 16 16.50 15.33 8.91
N SER A 17 15.49 14.66 8.36
CA SER A 17 14.23 15.24 7.86
C SER A 17 13.13 14.18 7.84
N ASP A 18 11.86 14.58 7.69
CA ASP A 18 10.75 13.62 7.64
C ASP A 18 10.90 12.60 6.50
N SER A 19 11.35 13.04 5.32
CA SER A 19 11.48 12.18 4.13
C SER A 19 12.47 11.03 4.30
N VAL A 20 13.46 11.17 5.17
CA VAL A 20 14.53 10.17 5.40
C VAL A 20 14.39 9.43 6.73
N ARG A 21 13.22 9.49 7.37
CA ARG A 21 12.92 8.69 8.55
C ARG A 21 12.92 7.20 8.17
N PRO A 22 13.78 6.36 8.78
CA PRO A 22 13.79 4.93 8.50
C PRO A 22 12.65 4.20 9.21
N LEU A 23 12.36 2.99 8.76
CA LEU A 23 11.52 2.05 9.51
C LEU A 23 12.16 1.71 10.86
N THR A 24 11.31 1.49 11.86
CA THR A 24 11.72 0.87 13.12
C THR A 24 11.80 -0.65 12.95
N PRO A 25 12.48 -1.38 13.87
CA PRO A 25 12.42 -2.84 13.87
C PRO A 25 10.98 -3.39 13.92
N CYS A 26 10.11 -2.75 14.70
CA CYS A 26 8.68 -3.09 14.75
C CYS A 26 8.00 -2.91 13.39
N GLY A 27 8.30 -1.81 12.69
CA GLY A 27 7.77 -1.54 11.35
C GLY A 27 8.19 -2.59 10.33
N CYS A 28 9.44 -3.04 10.39
CA CYS A 28 9.93 -4.15 9.58
C CYS A 28 9.19 -5.45 9.91
N ASP A 29 9.05 -5.80 11.19
CA ASP A 29 8.38 -7.05 11.61
C ASP A 29 6.90 -7.08 11.20
N GLU A 30 6.19 -5.96 11.34
CA GLU A 30 4.79 -5.85 10.94
C GLU A 30 4.60 -5.86 9.42
N SER A 31 5.49 -5.23 8.67
CA SER A 31 5.46 -5.28 7.19
C SER A 31 5.72 -6.71 6.70
N ARG A 32 6.69 -7.41 7.32
CA ARG A 32 6.98 -8.82 7.08
C ARG A 32 5.80 -9.73 7.41
N LEU A 33 5.08 -9.45 8.50
CA LEU A 33 3.86 -10.18 8.87
C LEU A 33 2.78 -10.05 7.79
N MET A 34 2.54 -8.82 7.32
CA MET A 34 1.54 -8.53 6.30
C MET A 34 1.91 -9.12 4.94
N ALA A 35 3.18 -9.05 4.54
CA ALA A 35 3.66 -9.66 3.30
C ALA A 35 3.49 -11.19 3.29
N ASN A 36 3.83 -11.86 4.40
CA ASN A 36 3.61 -13.31 4.52
C ASN A 36 2.13 -13.68 4.50
N TRP A 37 1.27 -12.86 5.10
CA TRP A 37 -0.17 -13.06 5.02
C TRP A 37 -0.68 -12.91 3.59
N LEU A 38 -0.25 -11.87 2.87
CA LEU A 38 -0.65 -11.61 1.49
C LEU A 38 -0.19 -12.73 0.54
N LYS A 39 1.03 -13.24 0.74
CA LYS A 39 1.54 -14.45 0.06
C LYS A 39 0.66 -15.67 0.33
N GLY A 40 0.20 -15.86 1.58
CA GLY A 40 -0.73 -16.93 1.95
C GLY A 40 -2.09 -16.83 1.25
N GLN A 41 -2.52 -15.63 0.88
CA GLN A 41 -3.72 -15.39 0.07
C GLN A 41 -3.52 -15.69 -1.42
N LYS A 42 -2.32 -16.16 -1.83
CA LYS A 42 -1.95 -16.42 -3.23
C LYS A 42 -2.10 -15.18 -4.13
N VAL A 43 -1.83 -14.00 -3.57
CA VAL A 43 -1.77 -12.75 -4.35
C VAL A 43 -0.48 -12.75 -5.16
N ASP A 44 -0.62 -12.57 -6.46
CA ASP A 44 0.47 -12.31 -7.40
C ASP A 44 0.44 -10.83 -7.76
N ILE A 45 1.53 -10.09 -7.57
CA ILE A 45 1.61 -8.64 -7.81
C ILE A 45 2.30 -8.40 -9.15
N GLU A 46 1.63 -7.71 -10.06
CA GLU A 46 2.17 -7.44 -11.41
C GLU A 46 2.87 -6.08 -11.48
N ARG A 47 2.40 -5.08 -10.73
CA ARG A 47 3.01 -3.74 -10.65
C ARG A 47 3.14 -3.24 -9.22
N VAL A 48 4.19 -2.46 -8.98
CA VAL A 48 4.47 -1.84 -7.68
C VAL A 48 4.64 -0.34 -7.86
N LEU A 49 3.85 0.43 -7.12
CA LEU A 49 3.96 1.89 -7.03
C LEU A 49 4.36 2.26 -5.60
N VAL A 50 5.39 3.08 -5.43
CA VAL A 50 5.92 3.43 -4.11
C VAL A 50 6.23 4.92 -3.99
N SER A 51 6.00 5.47 -2.80
CA SER A 51 6.43 6.82 -2.46
C SER A 51 7.96 6.93 -2.39
N PRO A 52 8.56 8.06 -2.80
CA PRO A 52 10.02 8.30 -2.71
C PRO A 52 10.53 8.51 -1.27
N PHE A 53 9.68 8.42 -0.25
CA PHE A 53 10.12 8.55 1.13
C PHE A 53 10.73 7.24 1.63
N LEU A 54 11.85 7.34 2.35
CA LEU A 54 12.68 6.19 2.74
C LEU A 54 11.87 5.07 3.42
N ARG A 55 10.96 5.43 4.34
CA ARG A 55 10.11 4.45 5.04
C ARG A 55 9.18 3.64 4.12
N ALA A 56 8.73 4.21 3.00
CA ALA A 56 7.91 3.50 2.02
C ALA A 56 8.77 2.54 1.20
N GLU A 57 9.94 3.00 0.72
CA GLU A 57 10.91 2.15 0.02
C GLU A 57 11.41 0.99 0.91
N GLN A 58 11.74 1.25 2.17
CA GLN A 58 12.12 0.18 3.11
C GLN A 58 10.96 -0.77 3.42
N THR A 59 9.72 -0.29 3.39
CA THR A 59 8.54 -1.18 3.52
C THR A 59 8.48 -2.10 2.30
N LEU A 60 8.72 -1.56 1.11
CA LEU A 60 8.79 -2.35 -0.13
C LEU A 60 9.87 -3.42 -0.05
N ASP A 61 11.08 -3.08 0.37
CA ASP A 61 12.19 -4.03 0.51
C ASP A 61 11.81 -5.21 1.41
N VAL A 62 11.22 -4.91 2.57
CA VAL A 62 10.77 -5.93 3.54
C VAL A 62 9.65 -6.81 2.96
N VAL A 63 8.74 -6.24 2.17
CA VAL A 63 7.69 -7.02 1.48
C VAL A 63 8.33 -7.94 0.43
N GLY A 64 9.27 -7.42 -0.37
CA GLY A 64 10.00 -8.15 -1.41
C GLY A 64 10.86 -9.31 -0.88
N ASP A 65 11.35 -9.23 0.35
CA ASP A 65 12.02 -10.37 1.02
C ASP A 65 11.08 -11.57 1.25
N CYS A 66 9.77 -11.33 1.30
CA CYS A 66 8.79 -12.32 1.77
C CYS A 66 7.98 -12.93 0.64
N MET A 67 7.65 -12.12 -0.37
CA MET A 67 6.85 -12.50 -1.52
C MET A 67 7.49 -12.03 -2.82
N ASN A 68 7.17 -12.73 -3.91
CA ASN A 68 7.68 -12.36 -5.22
C ASN A 68 7.02 -11.04 -5.65
N LEU A 69 7.84 -10.07 -6.03
CA LEU A 69 7.43 -8.80 -6.59
C LEU A 69 8.08 -8.62 -7.96
N PRO A 70 7.49 -7.82 -8.86
CA PRO A 70 8.09 -7.51 -10.14
C PRO A 70 9.40 -6.74 -9.94
N ALA A 71 10.35 -6.92 -10.86
CA ALA A 71 11.62 -6.21 -10.82
C ALA A 71 11.45 -4.69 -11.08
N GLN A 72 10.43 -4.32 -11.85
CA GLN A 72 10.10 -2.93 -12.12
C GLN A 72 9.25 -2.36 -10.99
N VAL A 73 9.73 -1.26 -10.42
CA VAL A 73 9.07 -0.48 -9.38
C VAL A 73 8.96 0.95 -9.87
N ASP A 74 7.76 1.51 -9.82
CA ASP A 74 7.53 2.91 -10.19
C ASP A 74 7.51 3.77 -8.93
N VAL A 75 8.50 4.66 -8.80
CA VAL A 75 8.58 5.62 -7.71
C VAL A 75 7.81 6.88 -8.12
N LEU A 76 6.69 7.15 -7.43
CA LEU A 76 5.77 8.24 -7.79
C LEU A 76 5.84 9.36 -6.75
N PRO A 77 6.24 10.59 -7.12
CA PRO A 77 6.18 11.77 -6.24
C PRO A 77 4.79 12.04 -5.66
N GLU A 78 3.75 11.66 -6.40
CA GLU A 78 2.34 11.79 -6.04
C GLU A 78 1.92 10.82 -4.93
N LEU A 79 2.77 9.85 -4.56
CA LEU A 79 2.52 8.96 -3.41
C LEU A 79 3.07 9.49 -2.09
N THR A 80 3.66 10.69 -2.05
CA THR A 80 4.05 11.37 -0.81
C THR A 80 2.83 11.78 0.04
N PRO A 81 2.98 12.13 1.34
CA PRO A 81 1.84 12.49 2.19
C PRO A 81 0.95 13.61 1.65
N CYS A 82 1.51 14.54 0.87
CA CYS A 82 0.81 15.68 0.28
C CYS A 82 0.56 15.51 -1.23
N GLY A 83 0.70 14.29 -1.75
CA GLY A 83 0.53 14.01 -3.17
C GLY A 83 -0.91 14.17 -3.64
N ASP A 84 -1.08 14.32 -4.95
CA ASP A 84 -2.37 14.51 -5.58
C ASP A 84 -3.06 13.16 -5.81
N VAL A 85 -4.14 12.92 -5.07
CA VAL A 85 -4.92 11.67 -5.15
C VAL A 85 -5.54 11.45 -6.53
N GLY A 86 -5.91 12.52 -7.24
CA GLY A 86 -6.47 12.44 -8.58
C GLY A 86 -5.46 11.97 -9.61
N LEU A 87 -4.19 12.39 -9.49
CA LEU A 87 -3.11 11.88 -10.33
C LEU A 87 -2.81 10.40 -10.07
N VAL A 88 -2.82 9.97 -8.80
CA VAL A 88 -2.66 8.54 -8.45
C VAL A 88 -3.84 7.71 -8.97
N SER A 89 -5.07 8.21 -8.82
CA SER A 89 -6.28 7.57 -9.35
C SER A 89 -6.24 7.41 -10.87
N ALA A 90 -5.86 8.49 -11.59
CA ALA A 90 -5.69 8.45 -13.04
C ALA A 90 -4.59 7.47 -13.48
N TYR A 91 -3.48 7.38 -12.73
CA TYR A 91 -2.41 6.41 -13.00
C TYR A 91 -2.91 4.97 -12.84
N LEU A 92 -3.64 4.67 -11.76
CA LEU A 92 -4.24 3.35 -11.56
C LEU A 92 -5.28 3.02 -12.65
N GLN A 93 -6.07 3.99 -13.09
CA GLN A 93 -6.99 3.79 -14.20
C GLN A 93 -6.25 3.47 -15.51
N ALA A 94 -5.13 4.15 -15.78
CA ALA A 94 -4.31 3.83 -16.95
C ALA A 94 -3.79 2.38 -16.90
N LEU A 95 -3.29 1.92 -15.75
CA LEU A 95 -2.88 0.53 -15.57
C LEU A 95 -4.04 -0.47 -15.75
N ALA A 96 -5.25 -0.13 -15.30
CA ALA A 96 -6.42 -0.96 -15.52
C ALA A 96 -6.75 -1.11 -17.03
N ASN A 97 -6.62 -0.01 -17.79
CA ASN A 97 -6.81 -0.01 -19.25
C ASN A 97 -5.68 -0.73 -20.01
N GLU A 98 -4.50 -0.89 -19.39
CA GLU A 98 -3.40 -1.72 -19.87
C GLU A 98 -3.57 -3.21 -19.51
N GLU A 99 -4.72 -3.60 -18.98
CA GLU A 99 -5.05 -4.97 -18.55
C GLU A 99 -4.15 -5.51 -17.42
N ILE A 100 -3.49 -4.63 -16.66
CA ILE A 100 -2.72 -5.04 -15.47
C ILE A 100 -3.65 -5.70 -14.45
N GLY A 101 -3.30 -6.90 -14.00
CA GLY A 101 -4.11 -7.71 -13.11
C GLY A 101 -4.11 -7.22 -11.67
N SER A 102 -2.95 -6.77 -11.18
CA SER A 102 -2.75 -6.43 -9.77
C SER A 102 -1.65 -5.39 -9.53
N VAL A 103 -1.92 -4.45 -8.60
CA VAL A 103 -1.02 -3.37 -8.24
C VAL A 103 -0.86 -3.29 -6.72
N LEU A 104 0.38 -3.23 -6.24
CA LEU A 104 0.70 -2.86 -4.86
C LEU A 104 1.09 -1.38 -4.81
N VAL A 105 0.41 -0.60 -3.97
CA VAL A 105 0.67 0.82 -3.74
C VAL A 105 1.17 1.00 -2.31
N ILE A 106 2.38 1.52 -2.10
CA ILE A 106 2.93 1.78 -0.75
C ILE A 106 3.10 3.29 -0.53
N SER A 107 2.33 3.83 0.43
CA SER A 107 2.20 5.28 0.64
C SER A 107 1.95 5.63 2.12
N HIS A 108 1.38 6.81 2.40
CA HIS A 108 1.29 7.46 3.70
C HIS A 108 -0.13 7.94 3.99
N LEU A 109 -0.39 8.26 5.26
CA LEU A 109 -1.51 9.12 5.61
C LEU A 109 -1.21 10.59 5.28
N PRO A 110 -2.23 11.39 4.93
CA PRO A 110 -3.63 10.97 4.77
C PRO A 110 -3.94 10.31 3.41
N LEU A 111 -3.00 10.34 2.47
CA LEU A 111 -3.22 9.94 1.07
C LEU A 111 -3.81 8.53 0.89
N VAL A 112 -3.35 7.51 1.63
CA VAL A 112 -3.90 6.14 1.51
C VAL A 112 -5.39 6.05 1.84
N GLY A 113 -5.88 6.87 2.77
CA GLY A 113 -7.31 6.95 3.10
C GLY A 113 -8.08 7.65 1.99
N TYR A 114 -7.56 8.78 1.50
CA TYR A 114 -8.18 9.53 0.41
C TYR A 114 -8.21 8.73 -0.89
N LEU A 115 -7.18 7.92 -1.16
CA LEU A 115 -7.12 7.08 -2.35
C LEU A 115 -8.23 6.04 -2.37
N VAL A 116 -8.56 5.43 -1.22
CA VAL A 116 -9.71 4.50 -1.15
C VAL A 116 -11.02 5.24 -1.46
N SER A 117 -11.26 6.41 -0.86
CA SER A 117 -12.51 7.17 -1.12
C SER A 117 -12.59 7.75 -2.54
N GLU A 118 -11.45 8.08 -3.14
CA GLU A 118 -11.37 8.55 -4.52
C GLU A 118 -11.71 7.43 -5.51
N LEU A 119 -11.16 6.25 -5.29
CA LEU A 119 -11.41 5.09 -6.14
C LEU A 119 -12.80 4.48 -5.93
N CYS A 120 -13.36 4.55 -4.72
CA CYS A 120 -14.59 3.84 -4.35
C CYS A 120 -15.75 4.82 -4.07
N PRO A 121 -16.68 5.05 -5.02
CA PRO A 121 -17.79 5.96 -4.82
C PRO A 121 -18.65 5.58 -3.59
N GLY A 122 -18.83 6.53 -2.67
CA GLY A 122 -19.65 6.36 -1.47
C GLY A 122 -18.89 5.88 -0.23
N GLU A 123 -17.62 5.50 -0.37
CA GLU A 123 -16.77 5.18 0.78
C GLU A 123 -16.19 6.44 1.42
N THR A 124 -16.12 6.44 2.75
CA THR A 124 -15.38 7.47 3.48
C THR A 124 -13.92 7.05 3.65
N PRO A 125 -12.95 7.98 3.77
CA PRO A 125 -11.54 7.62 3.94
C PRO A 125 -11.34 6.69 5.14
N PRO A 126 -10.93 5.41 4.95
CA PRO A 126 -10.76 4.50 6.06
C PRO A 126 -9.46 4.83 6.82
N MET A 127 -9.43 4.45 8.10
CA MET A 127 -8.25 4.62 8.94
C MET A 127 -7.21 3.55 8.63
N PHE A 128 -5.96 3.94 8.40
CA PHE A 128 -4.85 3.01 8.22
C PHE A 128 -3.90 3.02 9.41
N THR A 129 -3.73 1.87 10.07
CA THR A 129 -2.55 1.62 10.92
C THR A 129 -1.32 1.33 10.06
N THR A 130 -0.13 1.42 10.65
CA THR A 130 1.13 1.10 9.95
C THR A 130 1.10 -0.31 9.40
N SER A 131 1.63 -0.50 8.19
CA SER A 131 1.59 -1.76 7.42
C SER A 131 0.19 -2.27 7.03
N ALA A 132 -0.90 -1.58 7.39
CA ALA A 132 -2.24 -2.03 7.01
C ALA A 132 -2.44 -1.96 5.49
N ILE A 133 -3.19 -2.93 4.96
CA ILE A 133 -3.48 -3.09 3.54
C ILE A 133 -5.00 -3.04 3.34
N ALA A 134 -5.45 -2.19 2.44
CA ALA A 134 -6.79 -2.22 1.86
C ALA A 134 -6.75 -2.86 0.48
N ASN A 135 -7.79 -3.59 0.12
CA ASN A 135 -7.96 -4.14 -1.22
C ASN A 135 -9.17 -3.51 -1.91
N VAL A 136 -8.94 -3.02 -3.12
CA VAL A 136 -9.94 -2.41 -3.99
C VAL A 136 -9.95 -3.16 -5.32
N THR A 137 -11.13 -3.56 -5.80
CA THR A 137 -11.31 -4.01 -7.18
C THR A 137 -11.62 -2.81 -8.04
N LEU A 138 -10.72 -2.43 -8.95
CA LEU A 138 -10.88 -1.27 -9.85
C LEU A 138 -11.25 -1.73 -11.27
N ASP A 139 -12.25 -1.09 -11.87
CA ASP A 139 -12.63 -1.27 -13.28
C ASP A 139 -11.94 -0.27 -14.22
N GLU A 140 -12.04 -0.49 -15.54
CA GLU A 140 -11.48 0.37 -16.59
C GLU A 140 -12.06 1.80 -16.59
N SER A 141 -13.25 1.98 -16.03
CA SER A 141 -13.89 3.30 -15.89
C SER A 141 -13.35 4.10 -14.71
N GLY A 142 -12.44 3.51 -13.91
CA GLY A 142 -11.86 4.13 -12.72
C GLY A 142 -12.75 3.99 -11.48
N LYS A 143 -13.79 3.15 -11.52
CA LYS A 143 -14.67 2.91 -10.38
C LYS A 143 -14.26 1.65 -9.64
N GLY A 144 -14.07 1.81 -8.34
CA GLY A 144 -13.58 0.80 -7.42
C GLY A 144 -14.67 0.26 -6.49
N ILE A 145 -14.46 -0.97 -6.02
CA ILE A 145 -15.19 -1.58 -4.91
C ILE A 145 -14.19 -1.84 -3.79
N PHE A 146 -14.44 -1.28 -2.60
CA PHE A 146 -13.65 -1.55 -1.41
C PHE A 146 -14.02 -2.93 -0.85
N ASN A 147 -13.11 -3.89 -0.95
CA ASN A 147 -13.41 -5.29 -0.63
C ASN A 147 -13.18 -5.58 0.86
N TRP A 148 -12.01 -5.21 1.37
CA TRP A 148 -11.60 -5.47 2.75
C TRP A 148 -10.38 -4.63 3.14
N GLN A 149 -10.14 -4.57 4.45
CA GLN A 149 -8.90 -4.05 5.02
C GLN A 149 -8.37 -5.03 6.07
N MET A 150 -7.05 -5.24 6.05
CA MET A 150 -6.34 -6.08 7.00
C MET A 150 -5.18 -5.30 7.61
N SER A 151 -4.92 -5.52 8.90
CA SER A 151 -3.83 -4.85 9.61
C SER A 151 -3.03 -5.81 10.48
N PRO A 152 -1.80 -5.43 10.89
CA PRO A 152 -0.97 -6.27 11.75
C PRO A 152 -1.67 -6.71 13.04
N CYS A 153 -2.48 -5.84 13.66
CA CYS A 153 -3.17 -6.17 14.91
C CYS A 153 -4.25 -7.24 14.71
N ASN A 154 -4.96 -7.24 13.58
CA ASN A 154 -5.94 -8.28 13.27
C ASN A 154 -5.28 -9.66 13.16
N LEU A 155 -4.11 -9.74 12.53
CA LEU A 155 -3.35 -10.99 12.37
C LEU A 155 -2.74 -11.50 13.68
N LYS A 156 -2.28 -10.59 14.54
CA LYS A 156 -1.76 -10.93 15.88
C LYS A 156 -2.86 -11.53 16.76
N MET A 157 -4.07 -10.98 16.70
CA MET A 157 -5.23 -11.49 17.45
C MET A 157 -5.69 -12.88 16.98
N ALA A 158 -5.70 -13.13 15.67
CA ALA A 158 -6.10 -14.41 15.11
C ALA A 158 -5.20 -15.59 15.53
N LYS A 159 -3.94 -15.33 15.92
CA LYS A 159 -3.00 -16.34 16.41
C LYS A 159 -3.06 -16.58 17.93
N ALA A 160 -3.85 -15.80 18.67
CA ALA A 160 -3.95 -15.86 20.12
C ALA A 160 -5.11 -16.74 20.63
N ILE A 161 -5.84 -17.40 19.71
CA ILE A 161 -6.98 -18.30 19.95
C ILE A 161 -6.57 -19.69 19.48
#